data_AF-A0A434HE37-F1
#
_entry.id   AF-A0A434HE37-F1
#
_cell.length_a   1.000
_cell.length_b   1.000
_cell.length_c   1.000
_cell.angle_alpha   90.00
_cell.angle_beta   90.00
_cell.angle_gamma   90.00
#
_symmetry.space_group_name_H-M   'P 1'
#
loop_
_entity.id
_entity.type
_entity.pdbx_description
1 polymer ?
#
loop_
_entity_poly.entity_id
_entity_poly.type
_entity_poly.pdbx_seq_one_letter_code
_entity_poly.pdbx_strand_id
1 'polypeptide(L)' 'PALYPLWRIQEASPLLYKICLCNPFTYAVELIRFAFYGQIEWLSLGVVAGCTLLFLGGAIIAYDPSRGLVIRKQDMGGNA' A
#
# COMPACT_ATOMS: atom_id res chain seq x y z
N PRO A 1 -9.98 -13.74 5.73
CA PRO A 1 -10.40 -12.45 6.34
C PRO A 1 -9.17 -11.58 6.55
N ALA A 2 -9.32 -10.30 6.92
CA ALA A 2 -8.21 -9.41 7.27
C ALA A 2 -7.08 -10.14 8.04
N LEU A 3 -5.82 -9.69 7.86
CA LEU A 3 -4.60 -10.33 8.39
C LEU A 3 -4.70 -10.71 9.88
N TYR A 4 -5.60 -10.04 10.62
CA TYR A 4 -5.97 -10.34 11.99
C TYR A 4 -7.49 -10.52 12.13
N PRO A 5 -7.95 -11.36 13.07
CA PRO A 5 -9.35 -11.42 13.45
C PRO A 5 -9.80 -10.06 14.02
N LEU A 6 -10.39 -9.23 13.17
CA LEU A 6 -10.83 -7.88 13.51
C LEU A 6 -11.79 -7.87 14.72
N TRP A 7 -12.55 -8.95 14.92
CA TRP A 7 -13.42 -9.15 16.10
C TRP A 7 -12.62 -9.21 17.41
N ARG A 8 -11.46 -9.88 17.41
CA ARG A 8 -10.59 -9.97 18.59
C ARG A 8 -9.92 -8.63 18.89
N ILE A 9 -9.67 -7.80 17.87
CA ILE A 9 -9.15 -6.45 18.05
C ILE A 9 -10.24 -5.51 18.59
N GLN A 10 -11.48 -5.68 18.12
CA GLN A 10 -12.64 -4.93 18.61
C GLN A 10 -12.89 -5.19 20.11
N GLU A 11 -12.74 -6.44 20.56
CA GLU A 11 -12.84 -6.82 21.97
C GLU A 11 -11.72 -6.21 22.84
N ALA A 12 -10.52 -6.03 22.29
CA ALA A 12 -9.39 -5.46 23.03
C ALA A 12 -9.45 -3.93 23.11
N SER A 13 -9.73 -3.25 22.00
CA SER A 13 -9.86 -1.80 21.97
C SER A 13 -10.60 -1.31 20.72
N PRO A 14 -11.71 -0.56 20.86
CA PRO A 14 -12.46 -0.03 19.72
C PRO A 14 -11.68 1.03 18.93
N LEU A 15 -10.71 1.70 19.56
CA LEU A 15 -9.86 2.70 18.88
C LEU A 15 -8.83 2.00 17.98
N LEU A 16 -8.23 0.92 18.47
CA LEU A 16 -7.29 0.10 17.71
C LEU A 16 -7.97 -0.56 16.50
N TYR A 17 -9.22 -1.02 16.67
CA TYR A 17 -10.03 -1.55 15.57
C TYR A 17 -10.21 -0.53 14.43
N LYS A 18 -10.52 0.73 14.75
CA LYS A 18 -10.66 1.79 13.74
C LYS A 18 -9.35 2.04 12.98
N ILE A 19 -8.21 2.00 13.66
CA ILE A 19 -6.90 2.14 13.01
C ILE A 19 -6.64 0.98 12.05
N CYS A 20 -6.97 -0.25 12.45
CA CYS A 20 -6.81 -1.43 11.60
C CYS A 20 -7.68 -1.38 10.34
N LEU A 21 -8.86 -0.76 10.39
CA LEU A 21 -9.73 -0.55 9.23
C LEU A 21 -9.15 0.44 8.20
N CYS A 22 -8.27 1.35 8.62
CA CYS A 22 -7.59 2.27 7.71
C CYS A 22 -6.43 1.61 6.95
N ASN A 23 -6.11 0.33 7.20
CA ASN A 23 -5.02 -0.33 6.52
C ASN A 23 -5.42 -0.77 5.09
N PRO A 24 -4.80 -0.25 4.01
CA PRO A 24 -5.12 -0.62 2.63
C PRO A 24 -4.90 -2.11 2.33
N PHE A 25 -4.03 -2.79 3.09
CA PHE A 25 -3.78 -4.22 2.93
C PHE A 25 -4.99 -5.08 3.30
N THR A 26 -5.83 -4.61 4.23
CA THR A 26 -7.08 -5.29 4.58
C THR A 26 -7.98 -5.44 3.36
N TYR A 27 -8.14 -4.35 2.59
CA TYR A 27 -8.95 -4.32 1.37
C TYR A 27 -8.34 -5.16 0.24
N ALA A 28 -7.01 -5.20 0.12
CA ALA A 28 -6.35 -6.06 -0.87
C ALA A 28 -6.66 -7.54 -0.64
N VAL A 29 -6.58 -8.02 0.62
CA VAL A 29 -6.89 -9.40 0.97
C VAL A 29 -8.38 -9.69 0.77
N GLU A 30 -9.27 -8.74 1.09
CA GLU A 30 -10.70 -8.90 0.86
C GLU A 30 -11.07 -8.95 -0.62
N LEU A 31 -10.45 -8.12 -1.46
CA LEU A 31 -10.63 -8.14 -2.90
C LEU A 31 -10.26 -9.52 -3.50
N ILE A 32 -9.10 -10.07 -3.09
CA ILE A 32 -8.66 -11.42 -3.51
C ILE A 32 -9.65 -12.48 -3.05
N ARG A 33 -10.14 -12.38 -1.80
CA ARG A 33 -11.15 -13.29 -1.26
C ARG A 33 -12.42 -13.28 -2.13
N PHE A 34 -12.98 -12.12 -2.43
CA PHE A 34 -14.19 -12.03 -3.27
C PHE A 34 -13.93 -12.48 -4.70
N ALA A 35 -12.75 -12.19 -5.25
CA ALA A 35 -12.34 -12.67 -6.56
C ALA A 35 -12.33 -14.21 -6.64
N PHE A 36 -11.91 -14.91 -5.57
CA PHE A 36 -12.01 -16.38 -5.51
C PHE A 36 -13.46 -16.90 -5.51
N TYR A 37 -14.41 -16.09 -5.05
CA TYR A 37 -15.84 -16.40 -5.16
C TYR A 37 -16.46 -15.92 -6.50
N GLY A 38 -15.66 -15.39 -7.43
CA GLY A 38 -16.14 -14.82 -8.69
C GLY A 38 -16.91 -13.51 -8.50
N GLN A 39 -16.77 -12.86 -7.35
CA GLN A 39 -17.45 -11.62 -7.00
C GLN A 39 -16.46 -10.45 -7.01
N ILE A 40 -16.92 -9.28 -7.43
CA ILE A 40 -16.15 -8.05 -7.36
C ILE A 40 -16.65 -7.23 -6.17
N GLU A 41 -15.74 -6.92 -5.25
CA GLU A 41 -16.02 -6.04 -4.12
C GLU A 41 -15.53 -4.63 -4.46
N TRP A 42 -16.49 -3.75 -4.78
CA TRP A 42 -16.22 -2.41 -5.31
C TRP A 42 -15.51 -1.48 -4.32
N LEU A 43 -15.76 -1.62 -3.01
CA LEU A 43 -15.12 -0.79 -2.00
C LEU A 43 -13.62 -1.09 -1.95
N SER A 44 -13.27 -2.37 -1.85
CA SER A 44 -11.89 -2.84 -1.80
C SER A 44 -11.17 -2.53 -3.10
N LEU A 45 -11.84 -2.68 -4.24
CA LEU A 45 -11.29 -2.28 -5.53
C LEU A 45 -10.96 -0.78 -5.56
N GLY A 46 -11.89 0.07 -5.11
CA GLY A 46 -11.69 1.52 -5.04
C GLY A 46 -10.55 1.91 -4.11
N VAL A 47 -10.46 1.32 -2.92
CA VAL A 47 -9.38 1.59 -1.96
C VAL A 47 -8.02 1.16 -2.52
N VAL A 48 -7.91 -0.07 -3.05
CA VAL A 48 -6.65 -0.58 -3.61
C VAL A 48 -6.21 0.27 -4.80
N ALA A 49 -7.11 0.56 -5.75
CA ALA A 49 -6.81 1.39 -6.91
C ALA A 49 -6.42 2.81 -6.51
N GLY A 50 -7.13 3.42 -5.55
CA GLY A 50 -6.81 4.75 -5.03
C GLY A 50 -5.43 4.81 -4.38
N CYS A 51 -5.08 3.82 -3.55
CA CYS A 51 -3.74 3.72 -2.98
C CYS A 51 -2.67 3.50 -4.04
N THR A 52 -2.92 2.66 -5.05
CA THR A 52 -1.99 2.47 -6.17
C THR A 52 -1.72 3.78 -6.89
N LEU A 53 -2.76 4.52 -7.27
CA LEU A 53 -2.61 5.80 -7.96
C LEU A 53 -1.88 6.83 -7.10
N LEU A 54 -2.21 6.91 -5.81
CA LEU A 54 -1.59 7.85 -4.88
C LEU A 54 -0.11 7.57 -4.68
N PHE A 55 0.27 6.33 -4.38
CA PHE A 55 1.66 5.99 -4.12
C PHE A 55 2.50 5.92 -5.39
N LEU A 56 1.95 5.37 -6.48
CA LEU A 56 2.64 5.34 -7.77
C LEU A 56 2.79 6.74 -8.34
N GLY A 57 1.72 7.54 -8.34
CA GLY A 57 1.75 8.93 -8.77
C GLY A 57 2.72 9.77 -7.94
N GLY A 58 2.68 9.61 -6.61
CA GLY A 58 3.63 10.25 -5.70
C GLY A 58 5.07 9.83 -5.97
N ALA A 59 5.32 8.54 -6.24
CA ALA A 59 6.64 8.03 -6.59
C ALA A 59 7.13 8.61 -7.92
N ILE A 60 6.27 8.70 -8.94
CA ILE A 60 6.61 9.30 -10.24
C ILE A 60 6.97 10.78 -10.07
N ILE A 61 6.19 11.53 -9.28
CA ILE A 61 6.46 12.96 -9.03
C ILE A 61 7.75 13.15 -8.24
N ALA A 62 8.00 12.31 -7.23
CA ALA A 62 9.21 12.38 -6.41
C ALA A 62 10.46 11.82 -7.13
N TYR A 63 10.28 11.10 -8.24
CA TYR A 63 11.37 10.54 -9.02
C TYR A 63 12.08 11.63 -9.82
N ASP A 64 13.18 12.15 -9.29
CA ASP A 64 14.14 12.98 -10.02
C ASP A 64 15.17 12.06 -10.71
N PRO A 65 15.07 11.82 -12.03
CA PRO A 65 15.96 10.90 -12.76
C PRO A 65 17.44 11.32 -12.66
N SER A 66 17.70 12.60 -12.38
CA SER A 66 19.04 13.19 -12.30
C SER A 66 19.80 12.77 -11.05
N ARG A 67 19.11 12.53 -9.92
CA ARG A 67 19.74 12.19 -8.64
C ARG A 67 20.23 10.74 -8.58
N GLY A 68 19.55 9.81 -9.24
CA GLY A 68 19.95 8.39 -9.28
C GLY A 68 21.19 8.12 -10.14
N LEU A 69 21.43 8.94 -11.17
CA LEU A 69 22.61 8.86 -12.04
C LEU A 69 23.85 9.55 -11.44
N VAL A 70 23.67 10.61 -10.64
CA VAL A 70 24.77 11.35 -10.02
C VAL A 70 25.46 10.55 -8.92
N ILE A 71 24.73 9.74 -8.13
CA ILE A 71 25.33 8.86 -7.12
C ILE A 71 26.27 7.83 -7.76
N ARG A 72 25.90 7.25 -8.91
CA ARG A 72 26.79 6.35 -9.67
C ARG A 72 27.99 7.04 -10.31
N LYS A 73 27.89 8.34 -10.61
CA LYS A 73 28.99 9.10 -11.19
C LYS A 73 30.00 9.54 -10.12
N GLN A 74 29.58 9.69 -8.87
CA GLN A 74 30.46 10.02 -7.76
C GLN A 74 31.35 8.82 -7.34
N ASP A 75 30.82 7.59 -7.40
CA ASP A 75 31.60 6.36 -7.15
C ASP A 75 32.64 6.06 -8.26
N MET A 76 32.44 6.61 -9.47
CA MET A 76 33.36 6.50 -10.62
C MET A 76 34.29 7.72 -10.78
N GLY A 77 34.35 8.60 -9.78
CA GLY A 77 35.10 9.86 -9.81
C GLY A 77 36.14 10.02 -8.71
N GLY A 78 36.48 8.96 -7.98
CA GLY A 78 37.56 8.96 -6.99
C GLY A 78 38.93 8.68 -7.61
N ASN A 79 39.52 9.67 -8.28
CA ASN A 79 40.95 10.05 -8.24
C ASN A 79 41.27 11.02 -9.39
N ALA A 80 41.52 12.27 -9.04
CA ALA A 80 42.54 13.10 -9.65
C ALA A 80 43.02 14.10 -8.58
#